data_AF-A0A2U9PCN9-F1
#
_entry.id   AF-A0A2U9PCN9-F1
#
_cell.length_a   1.000
_cell.length_b   1.000
_cell.length_c   1.000
_cell.angle_alpha   90.00
_cell.angle_beta   90.00
_cell.angle_gamma   90.00
#
_symmetry.space_group_name_H-M   'P 1'
#
loop_
_entity.id
_entity.type
_entity.pdbx_description
1 polymer ?
#
loop_
_entity_poly.entity_id
_entity_poly.type
_entity_poly.pdbx_seq_one_letter_code
_entity_poly.pdbx_strand_id
1 'polypeptide(L)'
;MRSPRTATRAVTAFRPRTGRSLAAVLVSAAAVAALTGCSGFEYQENICSSGEYPVLAVGNSGSDCVPDKEEPPAGYARYPHGKVPQHVDDKWDVYWRSHTLDRDGKITELHS
;
A
#
# COMPACT_ATOMS: atom_id res chain seq x y z
N MET A 1 -22.79 -83.93 15.24
CA MET A 1 -21.52 -84.64 15.56
C MET A 1 -20.40 -83.60 15.74
N ARG A 2 -19.62 -83.84 16.80
CA ARG A 2 -18.25 -83.39 17.17
C ARG A 2 -17.48 -82.41 16.25
N SER A 3 -16.94 -81.37 16.91
CA SER A 3 -15.83 -80.50 16.51
C SER A 3 -14.56 -81.29 16.11
N PRO A 4 -13.59 -80.66 15.41
CA PRO A 4 -12.50 -80.07 16.18
C PRO A 4 -12.06 -78.67 15.72
N ARG A 5 -11.67 -77.88 16.73
CA ARG A 5 -10.70 -76.79 16.66
C ARG A 5 -9.34 -77.35 16.26
N THR A 6 -8.51 -76.59 15.54
CA THR A 6 -7.17 -76.15 15.99
C THR A 6 -6.53 -75.26 14.92
N ALA A 7 -5.91 -74.19 15.42
CA ALA A 7 -5.33 -73.08 14.70
C ALA A 7 -3.97 -73.39 14.06
N THR A 8 -3.62 -72.64 13.02
CA THR A 8 -2.23 -72.21 12.82
C THR A 8 -2.20 -70.80 12.23
N ARG A 9 -1.52 -69.91 12.94
CA ARG A 9 -1.25 -68.51 12.60
C ARG A 9 -0.17 -68.48 11.52
N ALA A 10 -0.40 -67.79 10.41
CA ALA A 10 0.66 -67.37 9.50
C ALA A 10 0.66 -65.84 9.44
N VAL A 11 1.62 -65.25 10.16
CA VAL A 11 2.05 -63.86 9.95
C VAL A 11 2.86 -63.85 8.67
N THR A 12 2.39 -63.14 7.66
CA THR A 12 3.14 -62.58 6.52
C THR A 12 2.10 -61.88 5.64
N ALA A 13 2.26 -60.66 5.16
CA ALA A 13 3.41 -59.78 5.12
C ALA A 13 2.88 -58.33 5.18
N PHE A 14 3.64 -57.44 5.80
CA PHE A 14 3.55 -56.01 5.53
C PHE A 14 3.72 -55.82 4.02
N ARG A 15 2.63 -55.56 3.31
CA ARG A 15 2.72 -55.02 1.95
C ARG A 15 2.72 -53.51 2.07
N PRO A 16 3.81 -52.83 1.67
CA PRO A 16 3.87 -51.39 1.70
C PRO A 16 2.88 -50.90 0.64
N ARG A 17 1.78 -50.27 1.06
CA ARG A 17 1.00 -49.44 0.14
C ARG A 17 1.60 -48.04 0.19
N THR A 18 2.83 -47.95 -0.32
CA THR A 18 3.43 -46.75 -0.87
C THR A 18 2.43 -46.14 -1.84
N GLY A 19 1.75 -45.07 -1.44
CA GLY A 19 0.78 -44.44 -2.32
C GLY A 19 -0.31 -43.65 -1.60
N ARG A 20 0.07 -42.67 -0.78
CA ARG A 20 -0.74 -41.46 -0.53
C ARG A 20 0.04 -40.40 0.24
N SER A 21 1.22 -40.04 -0.27
CA SER A 21 1.95 -38.86 0.23
C SER A 21 2.31 -37.94 -0.92
N LEU A 22 1.32 -37.40 -1.64
CA LEU A 22 1.51 -36.28 -2.57
C LEU A 22 0.22 -35.43 -2.70
N ALA A 23 -0.45 -35.13 -1.59
CA ALA A 23 -1.61 -34.23 -1.59
C ALA A 23 -1.51 -33.13 -0.51
N ALA A 24 -0.28 -32.73 -0.13
CA ALA A 24 -0.08 -31.73 0.93
C ALA A 24 1.07 -30.76 0.64
N VAL A 25 1.30 -30.38 -0.63
CA VAL A 25 2.35 -29.39 -0.98
C VAL A 25 1.78 -28.16 -1.71
N LEU A 26 0.53 -28.17 -2.14
CA LEU A 26 -0.06 -27.02 -2.87
C LEU A 26 -0.65 -25.92 -1.97
N VAL A 27 -0.71 -26.10 -0.65
CA VAL A 27 -1.31 -25.11 0.28
C VAL A 27 -0.31 -24.01 0.69
N SER A 28 0.99 -24.21 0.48
CA SER A 28 2.03 -23.35 1.06
C SER A 28 2.30 -22.05 0.31
N ALA A 29 1.98 -21.96 -0.98
CA ALA A 29 2.30 -20.77 -1.78
C ALA A 29 1.34 -19.60 -1.52
N ALA A 30 0.05 -19.88 -1.29
CA ALA A 30 -0.94 -18.84 -1.01
C ALA A 30 -0.73 -18.18 0.37
N ALA A 31 -0.26 -18.95 1.36
CA ALA A 31 0.02 -18.43 2.69
C ALA A 31 1.20 -17.42 2.70
N VAL A 32 2.25 -17.66 1.91
CA VAL A 32 3.38 -16.71 1.82
C VAL A 32 2.99 -15.45 1.05
N ALA A 33 2.23 -15.57 -0.04
CA ALA A 33 1.72 -14.41 -0.78
C ALA A 33 0.74 -13.56 0.05
N ALA A 34 -0.03 -14.18 0.95
CA ALA A 34 -0.89 -13.48 1.91
C ALA A 34 -0.10 -12.83 3.06
N LEU A 35 1.00 -13.43 3.51
CA LEU A 35 1.90 -12.83 4.52
C LEU A 35 2.76 -11.69 3.95
N THR A 36 3.06 -11.71 2.64
CA THR A 36 3.58 -10.54 1.89
C THR A 36 2.45 -9.69 1.30
N GLY A 37 1.19 -10.01 1.62
CA GLY A 37 0.02 -9.34 1.10
C GLY A 37 0.00 -7.90 1.59
N CYS A 38 0.01 -6.97 0.64
CA CYS A 38 -0.04 -5.51 0.81
C CYS A 38 1.29 -4.74 0.92
N SER A 39 2.47 -5.38 0.94
CA SER A 39 3.74 -4.60 0.87
C SER A 39 4.13 -4.17 -0.54
N GLY A 40 3.46 -4.67 -1.58
CA GLY A 40 3.68 -4.32 -2.98
C GLY A 40 2.54 -3.53 -3.64
N PHE A 41 1.50 -3.17 -2.89
CA PHE A 41 0.47 -2.25 -3.36
C PHE A 41 0.88 -0.84 -2.94
N GLU A 42 1.57 -0.11 -3.83
CA GLU A 42 1.86 1.30 -3.59
C GLU A 42 0.55 2.08 -3.59
N TYR A 43 0.05 2.37 -2.39
CA TYR A 43 -1.08 3.25 -2.20
C TYR A 43 -0.60 4.69 -2.43
N GLN A 44 -1.13 5.34 -3.47
CA GLN A 44 -0.93 6.76 -3.68
C GLN A 44 -2.10 7.51 -3.04
N GLU A 45 -1.80 8.26 -1.98
CA GLU A 45 -2.76 9.11 -1.30
C GLU A 45 -2.85 10.47 -2.01
N ASN A 46 -4.05 10.94 -2.35
CA ASN A 46 -4.24 12.28 -2.91
C ASN A 46 -3.98 13.34 -1.83
N ILE A 47 -3.45 14.51 -2.22
CA ILE A 47 -3.26 15.64 -1.29
C ILE A 47 -4.60 16.20 -0.80
N CYS A 48 -5.56 16.35 -1.71
CA CYS A 48 -6.89 16.86 -1.41
C CYS A 48 -7.98 15.88 -1.83
N SER A 49 -9.17 16.05 -1.27
CA SER A 49 -10.33 15.25 -1.66
C SER A 49 -10.82 15.62 -3.06
N SER A 50 -11.65 14.77 -3.64
CA SER A 50 -12.32 15.09 -4.91
C SER A 50 -13.18 16.36 -4.76
N GLY A 51 -13.01 17.32 -5.68
CA GLY A 51 -13.74 18.61 -5.66
C GLY A 51 -13.01 19.73 -4.91
N GLU A 52 -11.79 19.45 -4.45
CA GLU A 52 -10.89 20.42 -3.84
C GLU A 52 -9.57 20.48 -4.63
N TYR A 53 -8.88 21.61 -4.51
CA TYR A 53 -7.54 21.81 -5.05
C TYR A 53 -6.59 22.29 -3.93
N PRO A 54 -5.31 21.93 -4.01
CA PRO A 54 -4.34 22.35 -3.01
C PRO A 54 -3.91 23.80 -3.23
N VAL A 55 -3.69 24.52 -2.14
CA VAL A 55 -3.12 25.86 -2.08
C VAL A 55 -1.86 25.88 -1.22
N LEU A 56 -0.96 26.81 -1.52
CA LEU A 56 0.33 26.98 -0.85
C LEU A 56 0.29 28.21 0.07
N ALA A 57 0.70 28.06 1.32
CA ALA A 57 0.91 29.18 2.22
C ALA A 57 2.06 30.07 1.71
N VAL A 58 1.83 31.37 1.59
CA VAL A 58 2.86 32.32 1.15
C VAL A 58 3.88 32.52 2.27
N GLY A 59 5.16 32.32 1.96
CA GLY A 59 6.26 32.45 2.92
C GLY A 59 6.48 31.24 3.84
N ASN A 60 5.76 30.13 3.62
CA ASN A 60 5.90 28.88 4.38
C ASN A 60 5.71 27.66 3.45
N SER A 61 6.09 26.45 3.88
CA SER A 61 5.86 25.20 3.14
C SER A 61 4.48 24.58 3.37
N GLY A 62 3.67 25.17 4.24
CA GLY A 62 2.33 24.68 4.55
C GLY A 62 1.39 24.71 3.33
N SER A 63 0.46 23.76 3.29
CA SER A 63 -0.59 23.67 2.28
C SER A 63 -1.97 23.56 2.92
N ASP A 64 -3.01 23.78 2.11
CA ASP A 64 -4.41 23.56 2.50
C ASP A 64 -5.22 23.12 1.27
N CYS A 65 -6.45 22.64 1.47
CA CYS A 65 -7.38 22.23 0.43
C CYS A 65 -8.58 23.17 0.35
N VAL A 66 -8.84 23.69 -0.86
CA VAL A 66 -9.90 24.67 -1.11
C VAL A 66 -10.89 24.09 -2.13
N PRO A 67 -12.21 24.24 -1.96
CA PRO A 67 -13.18 23.79 -2.96
C PRO A 67 -12.92 24.42 -4.34
N ASP A 68 -13.05 23.65 -5.43
CA ASP A 68 -12.69 24.06 -6.81
C ASP A 68 -13.21 25.43 -7.27
N LYS A 69 -14.35 25.87 -6.71
CA LYS A 69 -15.06 27.09 -7.10
C LYS A 69 -14.77 28.28 -6.19
N GLU A 70 -13.93 28.09 -5.18
CA GLU A 70 -13.59 29.12 -4.20
C GLU A 70 -12.19 29.68 -4.46
N GLU A 71 -11.99 30.94 -4.07
CA GLU A 71 -10.68 31.58 -4.11
C GLU A 71 -9.83 31.14 -2.90
N PRO A 72 -8.50 31.10 -3.03
CA PRO A 72 -7.63 30.80 -1.89
C PRO A 72 -7.87 31.80 -0.74
N PRO A 73 -7.86 31.32 0.52
CA PRO A 73 -7.95 32.21 1.67
C PRO A 73 -6.75 33.16 1.75
N ALA A 74 -6.91 34.25 2.49
CA ALA A 74 -5.84 35.22 2.68
C ALA A 74 -4.58 34.55 3.27
N GLY A 75 -3.42 34.85 2.68
CA GLY A 75 -2.14 34.23 3.05
C GLY A 75 -1.82 32.95 2.29
N TYR A 76 -2.72 32.47 1.44
CA TYR A 76 -2.49 31.33 0.54
C TYR A 76 -2.53 31.78 -0.91
N ALA A 77 -1.86 31.01 -1.76
CA ALA A 77 -1.82 31.20 -3.21
C ALA A 77 -2.03 29.88 -3.94
N ARG A 78 -2.51 29.96 -5.18
CA ARG A 78 -2.48 28.80 -6.09
C ARG A 78 -1.03 28.46 -6.42
N TYR A 79 -0.73 27.17 -6.49
CA TYR A 79 0.56 26.70 -7.00
C TYR A 79 0.79 27.17 -8.44
N PRO A 80 2.04 27.47 -8.83
CA PRO A 80 2.39 27.76 -10.22
C PRO A 80 1.95 26.62 -11.16
N HIS A 81 1.55 26.98 -12.38
CA HIS A 81 1.12 26.00 -13.37
C HIS A 81 2.18 24.90 -13.60
N GLY A 82 1.74 23.65 -13.57
CA GLY A 82 2.62 22.48 -13.71
C GLY A 82 3.49 22.17 -12.49
N LYS A 83 3.30 22.90 -11.36
CA LYS A 83 3.97 22.68 -10.07
C LYS A 83 3.01 22.38 -8.92
N VAL A 84 1.87 21.78 -9.25
CA VAL A 84 0.79 21.47 -8.30
C VAL A 84 1.00 20.05 -7.76
N PRO A 85 1.10 19.84 -6.44
CA PRO A 85 1.13 18.50 -5.86
C PRO A 85 -0.23 17.82 -6.02
N GLN A 86 -0.22 16.54 -6.36
CA GLN A 86 -1.41 15.72 -6.60
C GLN A 86 -1.50 14.60 -5.58
N HIS A 87 -0.37 13.95 -5.28
CA HIS A 87 -0.28 12.87 -4.31
C HIS A 87 0.77 13.18 -3.23
N VAL A 88 0.55 12.62 -2.04
CA VAL A 88 1.55 12.62 -0.96
C VAL A 88 2.85 12.03 -1.48
N ASP A 89 3.97 12.69 -1.17
CA ASP A 89 5.32 12.33 -1.60
C ASP A 89 5.56 12.35 -3.12
N ASP A 90 4.67 12.96 -3.90
CA ASP A 90 4.98 13.22 -5.30
C ASP A 90 6.08 14.28 -5.46
N LYS A 91 6.56 14.42 -6.70
CA LYS A 91 7.64 15.37 -7.03
C LYS A 91 7.38 16.78 -6.48
N TRP A 92 6.15 17.26 -6.56
CA TRP A 92 5.80 18.61 -6.17
C TRP A 92 5.55 18.71 -4.67
N ASP A 93 4.93 17.70 -4.05
CA ASP A 93 4.78 17.65 -2.59
C ASP A 93 6.16 17.74 -1.92
N VAL A 94 7.11 16.92 -2.39
CA VAL A 94 8.49 16.93 -1.88
C VAL A 94 9.20 18.26 -2.14
N TYR A 95 9.05 18.83 -3.34
CA TYR A 95 9.69 20.11 -3.71
C TYR A 95 9.27 21.26 -2.78
N TRP A 96 7.98 21.34 -2.46
CA TRP A 96 7.41 22.41 -1.65
C TRP A 96 7.69 22.27 -0.15
N ARG A 97 8.28 21.16 0.31
CA ARG A 97 8.71 21.03 1.72
C ARG A 97 9.80 22.02 2.11
N SER A 98 10.61 22.47 1.15
CA SER A 98 11.67 23.48 1.38
C SER A 98 11.48 24.76 0.56
N HIS A 99 10.46 24.84 -0.28
CA HIS A 99 10.20 26.00 -1.13
C HIS A 99 8.86 26.65 -0.80
N THR A 100 8.71 27.91 -1.16
CA THR A 100 7.45 28.64 -1.05
C THR A 100 7.37 29.72 -2.12
N LEU A 101 6.27 30.48 -2.12
CA LEU A 101 6.16 31.75 -2.83
C LEU A 101 6.41 32.90 -1.86
N ASP A 102 7.15 33.93 -2.30
CA ASP A 102 7.21 35.20 -1.60
C ASP A 102 5.94 36.05 -1.85
N ARG A 103 5.90 37.26 -1.27
CA ARG A 103 4.77 38.19 -1.41
C ARG A 103 4.54 38.66 -2.84
N ASP A 104 5.55 38.56 -3.69
CA ASP A 104 5.48 38.92 -5.11
C ASP A 104 5.14 37.71 -6.01
N GLY A 105 4.93 36.53 -5.41
CA GLY A 105 4.64 35.29 -6.13
C GLY A 105 5.88 34.64 -6.75
N LYS A 106 7.10 35.00 -6.33
CA LYS A 106 8.33 34.34 -6.78
C LYS A 106 8.62 33.13 -5.91
N ILE A 107 9.11 32.07 -6.56
CA ILE A 107 9.54 30.86 -5.86
C ILE A 107 10.85 31.15 -5.12
N THR A 108 10.89 30.85 -3.84
CA THR A 108 12.04 31.00 -2.96
C THR A 108 12.20 29.76 -2.08
N GLU A 109 13.43 29.48 -1.66
CA GLU A 109 13.69 28.49 -0.62
C GLU A 109 13.38 29.08 0.76
N LEU A 110 12.92 28.22 1.68
CA LEU A 110 12.73 28.58 3.08
C LEU A 110 14.08 28.59 3.76
N HIS A 111 14.44 29.73 4.32
CA HIS A 111 15.62 29.85 5.18
C HIS A 111 15.15 29.77 6.64
N SER A 112 15.64 28.77 7.37
CA SER A 112 15.39 28.57 8.80
C SER A 112 16.01 29.66 9.67
#